data_AF-I4ERX6-F1
#
_entry.id   AF-I4ERX6-F1
#
_cell.length_a   1.000
_cell.length_b   1.000
_cell.length_c   1.000
_cell.angle_alpha   90.00
_cell.angle_beta   90.00
_cell.angle_gamma   90.00
#
_symmetry.space_group_name_H-M   'P 1'
#
loop_
_entity.id
_entity.type
_entity.pdbx_description
1 polymer ?
#
loop_
_entity_poly.entity_id
_entity_poly.type
_entity_poly.pdbx_seq_one_letter_code
_entity_poly.pdbx_strand_id
1 'polypeptide(L)'
;MSHLISVQLDVLGGLLTELRALGVELDGEQQLTAASGQALARSLAGPVGEEAGAAGAEWAGALGALAARTLAVAATLDAALAAYRAADLQLADRLTPARPGLPAVPR
;
A
#
# COMPACT_ATOMS: atom_id res chain seq x y z
N MET A 1 2.54 -14.97 -27.11
CA MET A 1 3.79 -14.32 -26.67
C MET A 1 3.67 -14.11 -25.17
N SER A 2 4.25 -14.99 -24.35
CA SER A 2 4.28 -14.76 -22.90
C SER A 2 5.36 -13.72 -22.62
N HIS A 3 4.97 -12.49 -22.30
CA HIS A 3 5.91 -11.59 -21.65
C HIS A 3 6.29 -12.25 -20.32
N LEU A 4 7.51 -12.77 -20.23
CA LEU A 4 8.09 -13.09 -18.93
C LEU A 4 8.16 -11.76 -18.20
N ILE A 5 7.17 -11.51 -17.35
CA ILE A 5 7.17 -10.35 -16.47
C ILE A 5 8.38 -10.58 -15.56
N SER A 6 9.46 -9.88 -15.86
CA SER A 6 10.57 -9.68 -14.94
C SER A 6 10.02 -8.83 -13.80
N VAL A 7 9.32 -9.47 -12.85
CA VAL A 7 8.84 -8.80 -11.64
C VAL A 7 10.05 -8.58 -10.75
N GLN A 8 10.47 -7.32 -10.62
CA GLN A 8 11.43 -6.93 -9.59
C GLN A 8 10.71 -6.87 -8.25
N LEU A 9 10.57 -8.02 -7.59
CA LEU A 9 9.83 -8.16 -6.33
C LEU A 9 10.32 -7.20 -5.24
N ASP A 10 11.61 -6.86 -5.25
CA ASP A 10 12.19 -5.91 -4.30
C ASP A 10 11.74 -4.47 -4.57
N VAL A 11 11.66 -4.06 -5.85
CA VAL A 11 11.15 -2.73 -6.23
C VAL A 11 9.68 -2.60 -5.84
N LEU A 12 8.89 -3.66 -6.06
CA LEU A 12 7.50 -3.71 -5.60
C LEU A 12 7.37 -3.70 -4.08
N GLY A 13 8.33 -4.30 -3.35
CA GLY A 13 8.41 -4.19 -1.89
C GLY A 13 8.71 -2.77 -1.42
N GLY A 14 9.57 -2.05 -2.15
CA GLY A 14 9.80 -0.62 -1.95
C GLY A 14 8.53 0.20 -2.14
N LEU A 15 7.86 0.03 -3.28
CA LEU A 15 6.58 0.69 -3.59
C LEU A 15 5.50 0.38 -2.53
N LEU A 16 5.41 -0.86 -2.06
CA LEU A 16 4.49 -1.23 -0.98
C LEU A 16 4.74 -0.40 0.29
N THR A 17 6.01 -0.20 0.64
CA THR A 17 6.40 0.59 1.81
C THR A 17 6.01 2.06 1.63
N GLU A 18 6.28 2.64 0.45
CA GLU A 18 5.89 4.01 0.11
C GLU A 18 4.38 4.20 0.13
N LEU A 19 3.60 3.28 -0.43
CA LEU A 19 2.13 3.35 -0.39
C LEU A 19 1.57 3.28 1.02
N ARG A 20 2.16 2.45 1.90
CA ARG A 20 1.77 2.41 3.32
C ARG A 20 2.08 3.71 4.04
N ALA A 21 3.27 4.26 3.82
CA ALA A 21 3.66 5.54 4.40
C ALA A 21 2.73 6.66 3.93
N LEU A 22 2.47 6.76 2.62
CA LEU A 22 1.54 7.74 2.05
C LEU A 22 0.13 7.60 2.62
N GLY A 23 -0.37 6.37 2.79
CA GLY A 23 -1.68 6.14 3.39
C GLY A 23 -1.78 6.65 4.83
N VAL A 24 -0.71 6.50 5.63
CA VAL A 24 -0.63 7.02 7.01
C VAL A 24 -0.52 8.55 7.02
N GLU A 25 0.30 9.13 6.13
CA GLU A 25 0.42 10.59 5.99
C GLU A 25 -0.92 11.23 5.63
N LEU A 26 -1.66 10.64 4.69
CA LEU A 26 -2.99 11.12 4.29
C LEU A 26 -4.03 11.02 5.41
N ASP A 27 -3.97 9.97 6.24
CA ASP A 27 -4.84 9.84 7.42
C ASP A 27 -4.53 10.94 8.46
N GLY A 28 -3.25 11.25 8.67
CA GLY A 28 -2.84 12.39 9.49
C GLY A 28 -3.33 13.72 8.93
N GLU A 29 -3.19 13.94 7.62
CA GLU A 29 -3.63 15.17 6.96
C GLU A 29 -5.16 15.33 6.98
N GLN A 30 -5.92 14.25 6.85
CA GLN A 30 -7.37 14.24 7.07
C GLN A 30 -7.70 14.81 8.46
N GLN A 31 -7.06 14.29 9.51
CA GLN A 31 -7.35 14.68 10.89
C GLN A 31 -7.03 16.17 11.12
N LEU A 32 -5.89 16.62 10.60
CA LEU A 32 -5.48 18.03 10.68
C LEU A 32 -6.45 18.95 9.93
N THR A 33 -6.89 18.54 8.73
CA THR A 33 -7.84 19.29 7.91
C THR A 33 -9.19 19.42 8.62
N ALA A 34 -9.71 18.33 9.20
CA ALA A 34 -10.94 18.35 9.97
C ALA A 34 -10.83 19.27 11.20
N ALA A 35 -9.72 19.15 11.95
CA ALA A 35 -9.48 19.98 13.13
C ALA A 35 -9.37 21.47 12.78
N SER A 36 -8.71 21.79 11.67
CA SER A 36 -8.52 23.17 11.19
C SER A 36 -9.84 23.79 10.73
N GLY A 37 -10.68 23.05 9.99
CA GLY A 37 -12.03 23.49 9.64
C GLY A 37 -12.88 23.79 10.88
N GLN A 38 -12.84 22.91 11.87
CA GLN A 38 -13.55 23.10 13.15
C GLN A 38 -12.98 24.25 13.99
N ALA A 39 -11.68 24.52 13.92
CA ALA A 39 -11.09 25.70 14.55
C ALA A 39 -11.59 26.98 13.89
N LEU A 40 -11.55 27.06 12.55
CA LEU A 40 -12.04 28.20 11.79
C LEU A 40 -13.54 28.45 12.00
N ALA A 41 -14.35 27.39 12.01
CA ALA A 41 -15.78 27.48 12.26
C ALA A 41 -16.11 28.09 13.63
N ARG A 42 -15.27 27.86 14.64
CA ARG A 42 -15.43 28.44 15.98
C ARG A 42 -14.87 29.86 16.09
N SER A 43 -13.89 30.22 15.26
CA SER A 43 -13.25 31.54 15.27
C SER A 43 -13.98 32.58 14.41
N LEU A 44 -14.71 32.14 13.38
CA LEU A 44 -15.44 33.01 12.46
C LEU A 44 -16.94 32.91 12.74
N ALA A 45 -17.59 34.03 12.99
CA ALA A 45 -19.02 34.06 13.26
C ALA A 45 -19.85 34.03 11.97
N GLY A 46 -21.01 33.36 12.04
CA GLY A 46 -22.00 33.36 10.97
C GLY A 46 -21.60 32.50 9.76
N PRO A 47 -22.12 32.82 8.57
CA PRO A 47 -22.03 31.95 7.40
C PRO A 47 -20.60 31.55 6.99
N VAL A 48 -19.62 32.45 7.20
CA VAL A 48 -18.21 32.18 6.87
C VAL A 48 -17.63 31.06 7.74
N GLY A 49 -17.97 31.02 9.03
CA GLY A 49 -17.55 29.94 9.92
C GLY A 49 -18.22 28.62 9.58
N GLU A 50 -19.52 28.66 9.28
CA GLU A 50 -20.28 27.48 8.84
C GLU A 50 -19.68 26.87 7.57
N GLU A 51 -19.36 27.71 6.58
CA GLU A 51 -18.76 27.27 5.31
C GLU A 51 -17.32 26.78 5.47
N ALA A 52 -16.52 27.41 6.33
CA ALA A 52 -15.18 26.92 6.68
C ALA A 52 -15.21 25.55 7.36
N GLY A 53 -16.19 25.32 8.25
CA GLY A 53 -16.40 24.03 8.90
C GLY A 53 -16.84 22.95 7.92
N ALA A 54 -17.78 23.27 7.03
CA ALA A 54 -18.25 22.37 5.98
C ALA A 54 -17.11 22.00 5.01
N ALA A 55 -16.38 22.99 4.50
CA ALA A 55 -15.26 22.77 3.60
C ALA A 55 -14.17 21.89 4.26
N GLY A 56 -13.83 22.16 5.53
CA GLY A 56 -12.88 21.32 6.26
C GLY A 56 -13.34 19.87 6.43
N ALA A 57 -14.64 19.65 6.68
CA ALA A 57 -15.20 18.30 6.77
C ALA A 57 -15.20 17.56 5.42
N GLU A 58 -15.55 18.25 4.33
CA GLU A 58 -15.54 17.68 2.97
C GLU A 58 -14.13 17.31 2.52
N TRP A 59 -13.16 18.20 2.71
CA TRP A 59 -11.77 17.93 2.38
C TRP A 59 -11.18 16.80 3.22
N ALA A 60 -11.47 16.77 4.52
CA ALA A 60 -11.09 15.65 5.37
C ALA A 60 -11.69 14.33 4.88
N GLY A 61 -12.97 14.33 4.49
CA GLY A 61 -13.62 13.15 3.89
C GLY A 61 -12.92 12.67 2.61
N ALA A 62 -12.55 13.59 1.71
CA ALA A 62 -11.83 13.27 0.49
C ALA A 62 -10.43 12.69 0.77
N LEU A 63 -9.69 13.27 1.71
CA LEU A 63 -8.39 12.77 2.16
C LEU A 63 -8.50 11.37 2.78
N GLY A 64 -9.50 11.14 3.62
CA GLY A 64 -9.76 9.83 4.21
C GLY A 64 -10.10 8.76 3.17
N ALA A 65 -10.91 9.11 2.16
CA ALA A 65 -11.20 8.21 1.05
C ALA A 65 -9.94 7.87 0.24
N LEU A 66 -9.06 8.86 0.00
CA LEU A 66 -7.79 8.65 -0.69
C LEU A 66 -6.81 7.80 0.14
N ALA A 67 -6.72 8.02 1.44
CA ALA A 67 -5.92 7.22 2.37
C ALA A 67 -6.38 5.76 2.34
N ALA A 68 -7.69 5.52 2.51
CA ALA A 68 -8.27 4.18 2.47
C ALA A 68 -8.00 3.48 1.14
N ARG A 69 -8.13 4.18 0.01
CA ARG A 69 -7.85 3.61 -1.31
C ARG A 69 -6.38 3.27 -1.49
N THR A 70 -5.48 4.14 -1.04
CA THR A 70 -4.02 3.91 -1.08
C THR A 70 -3.65 2.67 -0.27
N LEU A 71 -4.17 2.53 0.95
CA LEU A 71 -3.94 1.36 1.79
C LEU A 71 -4.54 0.07 1.20
N ALA A 72 -5.70 0.15 0.54
CA ALA A 72 -6.28 -1.00 -0.16
C ALA A 72 -5.42 -1.47 -1.34
N VAL A 73 -4.82 -0.54 -2.10
CA VAL A 73 -3.86 -0.88 -3.16
C VAL A 73 -2.61 -1.51 -2.56
N ALA A 74 -2.07 -0.96 -1.46
CA ALA A 74 -0.95 -1.54 -0.73
C ALA A 74 -1.25 -2.97 -0.27
N ALA A 75 -2.42 -3.23 0.32
CA ALA A 75 -2.83 -4.56 0.75
C ALA A 75 -2.92 -5.55 -0.42
N THR A 76 -3.43 -5.10 -1.56
CA THR A 76 -3.51 -5.92 -2.78
C THR A 76 -2.12 -6.29 -3.29
N LEU A 77 -1.18 -5.32 -3.29
CA LEU A 77 0.20 -5.54 -3.69
C LEU A 77 0.92 -6.51 -2.76
N ASP A 78 0.74 -6.37 -1.44
CA ASP A 78 1.32 -7.26 -0.44
C ASP A 78 0.84 -8.72 -0.63
N ALA A 79 -0.46 -8.90 -0.84
CA ALA A 79 -1.04 -10.22 -1.14
C ALA A 79 -0.46 -10.82 -2.43
N ALA A 80 -0.28 -10.01 -3.48
CA ALA A 80 0.33 -10.45 -4.73
C ALA A 80 1.80 -10.86 -4.53
N LEU A 81 2.59 -10.07 -3.79
CA LEU A 81 3.99 -10.38 -3.50
C LEU A 81 4.12 -11.68 -2.70
N ALA A 82 3.26 -11.89 -1.70
CA ALA A 82 3.21 -13.13 -0.94
C ALA A 82 2.89 -14.33 -1.83
N ALA A 83 1.91 -14.20 -2.73
CA ALA A 83 1.54 -15.25 -3.66
C ALA A 83 2.68 -15.60 -4.64
N TYR A 84 3.37 -14.59 -5.18
CA TYR A 84 4.52 -14.82 -6.06
C TYR A 84 5.66 -15.55 -5.34
N ARG A 85 6.00 -15.14 -4.12
CA ARG A 85 7.04 -15.80 -3.32
C ARG A 85 6.66 -17.25 -2.98
N ALA A 86 5.41 -17.51 -2.65
CA ALA A 86 4.93 -18.87 -2.39
C ALA A 86 5.00 -19.76 -3.65
N ALA A 87 4.65 -19.22 -4.82
CA ALA A 87 4.77 -19.94 -6.09
C ALA A 87 6.22 -20.24 -6.45
N ASP A 88 7.14 -19.30 -6.20
CA ASP A 88 8.57 -19.47 -6.44
C ASP A 88 9.17 -20.57 -5.55
N LEU A 89 8.83 -20.58 -4.25
CA LEU A 89 9.24 -21.64 -3.33
C LEU A 89 8.70 -23.02 -3.75
N GLN A 90 7.43 -23.11 -4.14
CA GLN A 90 6.85 -24.37 -4.64
C GLN A 90 7.55 -24.87 -5.91
N LEU A 91 7.97 -23.96 -6.79
CA LEU A 91 8.73 -24.31 -7.98
C LEU A 91 10.14 -24.78 -7.61
N ALA A 92 10.82 -24.09 -6.69
CA ALA A 92 12.14 -24.47 -6.18
C ALA A 92 12.12 -25.86 -5.52
N ASP A 93 11.09 -26.17 -4.73
CA ASP A 93 10.90 -27.48 -4.10
C ASP A 93 10.75 -28.60 -5.14
N ARG A 94 10.02 -28.35 -6.23
CA ARG A 94 9.86 -29.32 -7.33
C ARG A 94 11.12 -29.50 -8.17
N LEU A 95 11.95 -28.47 -8.26
CA LEU A 95 13.21 -28.50 -9.01
C LEU A 95 14.36 -29.06 -8.19
N THR A 96 14.26 -29.11 -6.85
CA THR A 96 15.25 -29.74 -5.98
C THR A 96 15.22 -31.25 -6.23
N PRO A 97 16.25 -31.86 -6.84
CA PRO A 97 16.24 -33.29 -7.08
C PRO A 97 16.28 -34.01 -5.73
N ALA A 98 15.41 -35.01 -5.53
CA ALA A 98 15.68 -36.06 -4.58
C ALA A 98 17.04 -36.67 -4.96
N ARG A 99 18.11 -36.37 -4.21
CA ARG A 99 19.40 -37.04 -4.39
C ARG A 99 19.51 -38.24 -3.45
N PRO A 100 19.10 -39.42 -3.93
CA PRO A 100 19.82 -40.65 -3.65
C PRO A 100 20.48 -41.17 -4.93
N GLY A 101 21.81 -41.33 -4.92
CA GLY A 101 22.49 -42.26 -5.82
C GLY A 101 23.01 -41.75 -7.17
N LEU A 102 23.70 -40.60 -7.24
CA LEU A 102 24.56 -40.32 -8.40
C LEU A 102 25.89 -41.08 -8.24
N PRO A 103 26.26 -41.99 -9.16
CA PRO A 103 27.54 -42.69 -9.09
C PRO A 103 28.70 -41.71 -9.29
N ALA A 104 29.76 -41.89 -8.49
CA ALA A 104 30.97 -41.08 -8.56
C ALA A 104 31.60 -41.21 -9.96
N VAL A 105 31.80 -40.07 -10.62
CA VAL A 105 32.52 -40.00 -11.90
C VAL A 105 34.02 -40.19 -11.60
N PRO A 106 34.68 -41.23 -12.13
CA PRO A 106 36.10 -41.44 -11.92
C PRO A 106 36.92 -40.36 -12.65
N ARG A 107 37.98 -39.89 -12.00
CA ARG A 107 38.95 -38.92 -12.52
C ARG A 107 39.89 -39.57 -13.53
#